data_AF-A0A4U6K833-F1
#
_entry.id   AF-A0A4U6K833-F1
#
_cell.length_a   1.000
_cell.length_b   1.000
_cell.length_c   1.000
_cell.angle_alpha   90.00
_cell.angle_beta   90.00
_cell.angle_gamma   90.00
#
_symmetry.space_group_name_H-M   'P 1'
#
loop_
_entity.id
_entity.type
_entity.pdbx_description
1 polymer ?
#
loop_
_entity_poly.entity_id
_entity_poly.type
_entity_poly.pdbx_seq_one_letter_code
_entity_poly.pdbx_strand_id
1 'polypeptide(L)' 'SPSFHLKVIRTFDQVTSAPEKSSGMAADKIQAGVILLGFMRKELNLSNSSVLGACQKLQEAAGLPNLTPQYA' A
#
# COMPACT_ATOMS: atom_id res chain seq x y z
N SER A 1 -21.61 -19.19 32.69
CA SER A 1 -20.63 -19.06 33.79
C SER A 1 -19.70 -17.90 33.49
N PRO A 2 -19.15 -17.20 34.51
CA PRO A 2 -18.29 -16.03 34.31
C PRO A 2 -17.05 -16.31 33.43
N SER A 3 -16.48 -17.51 33.54
CA SER A 3 -15.29 -17.93 32.78
C SER A 3 -15.55 -18.10 31.28
N PHE A 4 -16.76 -18.53 30.90
CA PHE A 4 -17.16 -18.62 29.49
C PHE A 4 -17.26 -17.23 28.85
N HIS A 5 -17.88 -16.27 29.56
CA HIS A 5 -18.07 -14.91 29.07
C HIS A 5 -16.72 -14.21 28.87
N LEU A 6 -15.78 -14.37 29.82
CA LEU A 6 -14.43 -13.80 29.69
C LEU A 6 -13.65 -14.39 28.51
N LYS A 7 -13.86 -15.67 28.17
CA LYS A 7 -13.20 -16.30 27.01
C LYS A 7 -13.74 -15.76 25.70
N VAL A 8 -15.07 -15.61 25.59
CA VAL A 8 -15.71 -15.00 24.40
C VAL A 8 -15.25 -13.56 24.22
N ILE A 9 -15.21 -12.77 25.30
CA ILE A 9 -14.74 -11.38 25.25
C ILE A 9 -13.29 -11.32 24.78
N ARG A 10 -12.38 -12.14 25.35
CA ARG A 10 -10.97 -12.17 24.91
C ARG A 10 -10.81 -12.63 23.47
N THR A 11 -11.56 -13.64 23.03
CA THR A 11 -11.49 -14.10 21.63
C THR A 11 -12.03 -13.03 20.68
N PHE A 12 -13.12 -12.35 21.03
CA PHE A 12 -13.67 -11.27 20.22
C PHE A 12 -12.74 -10.05 20.16
N ASP A 13 -12.13 -9.70 21.29
CA ASP A 13 -11.14 -8.62 21.37
C ASP A 13 -9.88 -8.95 20.58
N GLN A 14 -9.40 -10.20 20.60
CA GLN A 14 -8.28 -10.64 19.77
C GLN A 14 -8.60 -10.66 18.28
N VAL A 15 -9.81 -11.05 17.87
CA VAL A 15 -10.24 -11.03 16.46
C VAL A 15 -10.44 -9.60 15.95
N THR A 16 -10.91 -8.69 16.82
CA THR A 16 -11.13 -7.27 16.48
C THR A 16 -9.83 -6.45 16.51
N SER A 17 -8.93 -6.77 17.45
CA SER A 17 -7.62 -6.13 17.58
C SER A 17 -6.55 -6.72 16.65
N ALA A 18 -6.80 -7.88 16.04
CA ALA A 18 -5.93 -8.40 14.98
C ALA A 18 -6.00 -7.43 13.78
N PRO A 19 -4.88 -6.80 13.37
CA PRO A 19 -4.83 -5.92 12.22
C PRO A 19 -4.81 -6.75 10.92
N GLU A 20 -5.85 -7.55 10.69
CA GLU A 20 -5.89 -8.58 9.64
C GLU A 20 -6.26 -8.03 8.25
N LYS A 21 -6.28 -6.70 8.04
CA LYS A 21 -6.60 -6.11 6.72
C LYS A 21 -5.85 -4.83 6.33
N SER A 22 -4.89 -4.36 7.13
CA SER A 22 -4.14 -3.14 6.76
C SER A 22 -3.01 -3.43 5.77
N SER A 23 -2.38 -4.61 5.86
CA SER A 23 -1.28 -5.02 4.96
C SER A 23 -1.74 -5.21 3.52
N GLY A 24 -2.88 -5.89 3.29
CA GLY A 24 -3.42 -6.10 1.95
C GLY A 24 -3.83 -4.80 1.27
N MET A 25 -4.48 -3.89 2.01
CA MET A 25 -4.99 -2.64 1.46
C MET A 25 -3.88 -1.68 1.01
N ALA A 26 -2.73 -1.70 1.68
CA ALA A 26 -1.55 -0.95 1.25
C ALA A 26 -0.95 -1.56 -0.03
N ALA A 27 -0.78 -2.88 -0.07
CA ALA A 27 -0.28 -3.60 -1.25
C ALA A 27 -1.18 -3.40 -2.48
N ASP A 28 -2.51 -3.47 -2.29
CA ASP A 28 -3.50 -3.25 -3.34
C ASP A 28 -3.43 -1.82 -3.90
N LYS A 29 -3.25 -0.82 -3.02
CA LYS A 29 -3.09 0.58 -3.43
C LYS A 29 -1.82 0.81 -4.23
N ILE A 30 -0.71 0.15 -3.86
CA ILE A 30 0.54 0.24 -4.62
C ILE A 30 0.42 -0.44 -5.97
N GLN A 31 -0.18 -1.63 -6.05
CA GLN A 31 -0.45 -2.29 -7.33
C GLN A 31 -1.34 -1.44 -8.23
N ALA A 32 -2.43 -0.86 -7.70
CA ALA A 32 -3.29 0.05 -8.43
C ALA A 32 -2.52 1.27 -8.96
N GLY A 33 -1.63 1.84 -8.14
CA GLY A 33 -0.74 2.94 -8.53
C GLY A 33 0.23 2.57 -9.66
N VAL A 34 0.85 1.39 -9.60
CA VAL A 34 1.75 0.89 -10.66
C VAL A 34 0.99 0.69 -11.98
N ILE A 35 -0.21 0.10 -11.91
CA ILE A 35 -1.05 -0.16 -13.10
C ILE A 35 -1.48 1.16 -13.74
N LEU A 36 -1.98 2.10 -12.93
CA LEU A 36 -2.39 3.42 -13.40
C LEU A 36 -1.22 4.17 -14.04
N LEU A 37 -0.04 4.11 -13.42
CA LEU A 37 1.16 4.72 -13.96
C LEU A 37 1.57 4.10 -15.30
N GLY A 38 1.50 2.77 -15.42
CA GLY A 38 1.77 2.05 -16.66
C GLY A 38 0.81 2.43 -17.79
N PHE A 39 -0.48 2.58 -17.47
CA PHE A 39 -1.49 3.04 -18.40
C PHE A 39 -1.23 4.49 -18.85
N MET A 40 -1.04 5.41 -17.90
CA MET A 40 -0.77 6.82 -18.20
C MET A 40 0.51 7.00 -19.01
N ARG A 41 1.55 6.21 -18.77
CA ARG A 41 2.77 6.23 -19.59
C ARG A 41 2.48 5.92 -21.05
N LYS A 42 1.62 4.92 -21.32
CA LYS A 42 1.30 4.46 -22.68
C LYS A 42 0.31 5.37 -23.39
N GLU A 43 -0.68 5.89 -22.68
CA GLU A 43 -1.76 6.72 -23.24
C GLU A 43 -1.36 8.20 -23.36
N LEU A 44 -0.68 8.75 -22.35
CA LEU A 44 -0.33 10.17 -22.30
C LEU A 44 1.08 10.47 -22.85
N ASN A 45 1.77 9.47 -23.39
CA ASN A 45 3.17 9.57 -23.86
C ASN A 45 4.07 10.32 -22.86
N LEU A 46 3.96 9.97 -21.56
CA LEU A 46 4.70 10.65 -20.52
C LEU A 46 6.21 10.57 -20.80
N SER A 47 6.88 11.71 -20.66
CA SER A 47 8.34 11.76 -20.75
C SER A 47 8.97 10.85 -19.68
N ASN A 48 10.17 10.32 -19.97
CA ASN A 48 10.88 9.47 -19.01
C ASN A 48 11.09 10.16 -17.66
N SER A 49 11.29 11.49 -17.64
CA SER A 49 11.39 12.29 -16.41
C SER A 49 10.07 12.38 -15.64
N SER A 50 8.94 12.47 -16.35
CA SER A 50 7.60 12.45 -15.73
C SER A 50 7.28 11.10 -15.10
N VAL A 51 7.65 10.00 -15.77
CA VAL A 51 7.51 8.64 -15.23
C VAL A 51 8.41 8.46 -14.01
N LEU A 52 9.65 8.95 -14.06
CA LEU A 52 10.59 8.88 -12.95
C LEU A 52 10.06 9.60 -11.70
N GLY A 53 9.60 10.84 -11.84
CA GLY A 53 9.04 11.62 -10.72
C GLY A 53 7.77 10.99 -10.15
N ALA A 54 6.94 10.35 -10.99
CA ALA A 54 5.76 9.65 -10.52
C ALA A 54 6.09 8.32 -9.82
N CYS A 55 7.12 7.58 -10.28
CA CYS A 55 7.67 6.42 -9.57
C CYS A 55 8.20 6.82 -8.18
N GLN A 56 8.89 7.96 -8.06
CA GLN A 56 9.39 8.46 -6.77
C GLN A 56 8.24 8.81 -5.81
N LYS A 57 7.20 9.49 -6.29
CA LYS A 57 5.99 9.76 -5.49
C LYS A 57 5.26 8.49 -5.06
N LEU A 58 5.24 7.47 -5.93
CA LEU A 58 4.65 6.17 -5.60
C LEU A 58 5.49 5.43 -4.56
N GLN A 59 6.82 5.51 -4.62
CA GLN A 59 7.73 4.95 -3.61
C GLN A 59 7.56 5.65 -2.26
N GLU A 60 7.48 6.98 -2.25
CA GLU A 60 7.23 7.78 -1.04
C GLU A 60 5.88 7.42 -0.40
N ALA A 61 4.82 7.32 -1.21
CA ALA A 61 3.49 6.90 -0.75
C ALA A 61 3.46 5.44 -0.25
N ALA A 62 4.36 4.59 -0.74
CA ALA A 62 4.51 3.21 -0.32
C ALA A 62 5.43 3.03 0.91
N GLY A 63 6.14 4.08 1.34
CA GLY A 63 7.22 3.96 2.32
C GLY A 63 8.42 3.15 1.81
N LEU A 64 8.55 3.00 0.49
CA LEU A 64 9.68 2.31 -0.14
C LEU A 64 10.88 3.26 -0.23
N PRO A 65 12.12 2.77 0.01
CA PRO A 65 13.31 3.56 -0.25
C PRO A 65 13.37 3.96 -1.72
N ASN A 66 14.05 5.07 -2.03
CA ASN A 66 14.15 5.54 -3.41
C ASN A 66 15.00 4.55 -4.23
N LEU A 67 14.34 3.67 -4.97
CA LEU A 67 14.97 2.65 -5.82
C LEU A 67 15.31 3.21 -7.20
N THR A 68 14.92 4.46 -7.49
CA THR A 68 15.14 5.09 -8.79
C THR A 68 16.35 6.03 -8.75
N PRO A 69 17.11 6.15 -9.85
CA PRO A 69 18.21 7.10 -9.92
C PRO A 69 17.69 8.54 -9.74
N GLN A 70 18.24 9.25 -8.77
CA GLN A 70 18.09 10.70 -8.68
C GLN A 70 19.05 11.32 -9.70
N TYR A 71 18.52 11.83 -10.80
CA TYR A 71 19.30 12.75 -11.62
C TYR A 71 19.32 14.09 -10.89
N ALA A 72 20.53 14.50 -10.48
CA ALA A 72 20.83 15.80 -9.88
C ALA A 72 20.58 16.95 -10.87
#